data_AF-A0A4P8R148-F1
#
_entry.id   AF-A0A4P8R148-F1
#
_cell.length_a   1.000
_cell.length_b   1.000
_cell.length_c   1.000
_cell.angle_alpha   90.00
_cell.angle_beta   90.00
_cell.angle_gamma   90.00
#
_symmetry.space_group_name_H-M   'P 1'
#
loop_
_entity.id
_entity.type
_entity.pdbx_description
1 polymer ?
#
loop_
_entity_poly.entity_id
_entity_poly.type
_entity_poly.pdbx_seq_one_letter_code
_entity_poly.pdbx_strand_id
1 'polypeptide(L)' 'MTGLKYLFVFPKTTQLNKGIKQEELAEALGVSRQTTGSLENGRYNPSIILAFKIAGYFNITIEEVFIYEEENDDKN' A
#
# COMPACT_ATOMS: atom_id res chain seq x y z
N MET A 1 9.31 19.03 15.26
CA MET A 1 9.15 18.66 13.84
C MET A 1 8.31 17.41 13.88
N THR A 2 6.99 17.57 13.90
CA THR A 2 6.06 16.44 13.82
C THR A 2 6.28 15.75 12.48
N GLY A 3 6.55 14.46 12.52
CA GLY A 3 6.80 13.66 11.34
C GLY A 3 5.47 13.36 10.66
N LEU A 4 5.36 13.63 9.36
CA LEU A 4 4.29 13.07 8.55
C LEU A 4 4.54 11.56 8.44
N LYS A 5 3.84 10.77 9.24
CA LYS A 5 3.90 9.30 9.15
C LYS A 5 2.68 8.81 8.39
N TYR A 6 2.88 8.55 7.11
CA TYR A 6 1.88 7.87 6.30
C TYR A 6 1.97 6.36 6.56
N LEU A 7 0.90 5.77 7.09
CA LEU A 7 0.81 4.33 7.23
C LEU A 7 0.20 3.76 5.94
N PHE A 8 1.04 3.11 5.16
CA PHE A 8 0.58 2.42 3.96
C PHE A 8 0.04 1.03 4.32
N VAL A 9 -1.24 0.81 4.01
CA VAL A 9 -1.91 -0.47 4.19
C VAL A 9 -2.08 -1.10 2.82
N PHE A 10 -1.17 -2.02 2.48
CA PHE A 10 -1.30 -2.79 1.26
C PHE A 10 -2.22 -3.98 1.47
N PRO A 11 -3.25 -4.15 0.64
CA PRO A 11 -3.96 -5.41 0.56
C PRO A 11 -3.02 -6.56 0.28
N LYS A 12 -2.86 -7.48 1.23
CA LYS A 12 -2.14 -8.71 0.91
C LYS A 12 -2.92 -9.47 -0.14
N THR A 13 -2.23 -9.92 -1.19
CA THR A 13 -2.80 -10.84 -2.19
C THR A 13 -3.55 -11.99 -1.53
N THR A 14 -3.01 -12.54 -0.44
CA THR A 14 -3.58 -13.64 0.34
C THR A 14 -4.86 -13.31 1.13
N GLN A 15 -5.15 -12.03 1.39
CA GLN A 15 -6.29 -11.61 2.23
C GLN A 15 -7.50 -11.12 1.44
N LEU A 16 -7.31 -10.41 0.32
CA LEU A 16 -8.45 -9.88 -0.46
C LEU A 16 -8.89 -10.80 -1.61
N ASN A 17 -8.01 -11.64 -2.17
CA ASN A 17 -8.36 -12.53 -3.27
C ASN A 17 -7.50 -13.80 -3.25
N LYS A 18 -8.07 -14.93 -2.79
CA LYS A 18 -7.40 -16.23 -2.57
C LYS A 18 -6.75 -16.89 -3.81
N GLY A 19 -6.49 -16.18 -4.90
CA GLY A 19 -5.93 -16.72 -6.13
C GLY A 19 -5.00 -15.80 -6.93
N ILE A 20 -4.82 -14.53 -6.55
CA ILE A 20 -3.95 -13.63 -7.31
C ILE A 20 -2.49 -13.93 -6.98
N LYS A 21 -1.68 -14.19 -8.03
CA LYS A 21 -0.23 -14.33 -7.86
C LYS A 21 0.42 -12.96 -7.74
N GLN A 22 1.47 -12.85 -6.93
CA GLN A 22 2.26 -11.61 -6.81
C GLN A 22 2.79 -11.11 -8.16
N GLU A 23 3.13 -12.01 -9.08
CA GLU A 23 3.59 -11.68 -10.44
C GLU A 23 2.51 -10.94 -11.23
N GLU A 24 1.28 -11.46 -11.23
CA GLU A 24 0.12 -10.87 -11.92
C GLU A 24 -0.23 -9.50 -11.33
N LEU A 25 -0.13 -9.36 -10.00
CA LEU A 25 -0.31 -8.08 -9.34
C LEU A 25 0.82 -7.09 -9.69
N ALA A 26 2.06 -7.55 -9.76
CA ALA A 26 3.21 -6.72 -10.14
C ALA A 26 3.05 -6.19 -11.57
N GLU A 27 2.66 -7.05 -12.51
CA GLU A 27 2.36 -6.68 -13.89
C GLU A 27 1.22 -5.66 -13.97
N ALA A 28 0.11 -5.91 -13.28
CA ALA A 28 -1.04 -5.00 -13.29
C ALA A 28 -0.70 -3.61 -12.72
N LEU A 29 0.16 -3.55 -11.70
CA LEU A 29 0.60 -2.29 -11.09
C LEU A 29 1.77 -1.64 -11.88
N GLY A 30 2.40 -2.37 -12.78
CA GLY A 30 3.59 -1.94 -13.54
C GLY A 30 4.81 -1.77 -12.65
N VAL A 31 5.02 -2.70 -11.71
CA VAL A 31 6.16 -2.73 -10.79
C VAL A 31 6.82 -4.11 -10.82
N SER A 32 7.98 -4.24 -10.18
CA SER A 32 8.63 -5.55 -10.06
C SER A 32 7.94 -6.42 -9.02
N ARG A 33 8.05 -7.75 -9.15
CA ARG A 33 7.62 -8.70 -8.11
C ARG A 33 8.23 -8.38 -6.73
N GLN A 34 9.48 -7.93 -6.71
CA GLN A 34 10.15 -7.51 -5.47
C GLN A 34 9.48 -6.28 -4.86
N THR A 35 9.03 -5.32 -5.68
CA THR A 35 8.27 -4.15 -5.24
C THR A 35 6.95 -4.58 -4.60
N THR A 36 6.19 -5.48 -5.25
CA THR A 36 4.96 -6.06 -4.67
C THR A 36 5.24 -6.74 -3.32
N GLY A 37 6.31 -7.53 -3.22
CA GLY A 37 6.71 -8.15 -1.96
C GLY A 37 7.10 -7.14 -0.88
N SER A 38 7.75 -6.03 -1.23
CA SER A 38 8.08 -4.96 -0.26
C SER A 38 6.86 -4.19 0.19
N LEU A 39 5.89 -3.95 -0.70
CA LEU A 39 4.59 -3.35 -0.39
C LEU A 39 3.80 -4.21 0.62
N GLU A 40 3.65 -5.51 0.34
CA GLU A 40 2.94 -6.46 1.21
C GLU A 40 3.55 -6.59 2.62
N ASN A 41 4.83 -6.30 2.75
CA ASN A 41 5.56 -6.35 4.02
C ASN A 41 5.71 -4.97 4.68
N GLY A 42 5.12 -3.90 4.12
CA GLY A 42 5.22 -2.54 4.65
C GLY A 42 6.64 -1.96 4.62
N ARG A 43 7.55 -2.52 3.81
CA ARG A 43 8.95 -2.09 3.71
C ARG A 43 9.20 -1.03 2.64
N TYR A 44 8.16 -0.63 1.92
CA TYR A 44 8.25 0.34 0.85
C TYR A 44 7.08 1.31 0.94
N ASN A 45 7.39 2.60 0.97
CA ASN A 45 6.40 3.66 0.89
C ASN A 45 6.15 3.96 -0.61
N PRO A 46 4.99 3.60 -1.17
CA PRO A 46 4.70 3.86 -2.57
C PRO A 46 4.53 5.34 -2.86
N SER A 47 4.74 5.71 -4.13
CA SER A 47 4.30 7.02 -4.62
C SER A 47 2.78 7.11 -4.63
N ILE A 48 2.25 8.33 -4.61
CA ILE A 48 0.80 8.58 -4.71
C ILE A 48 0.18 7.92 -5.96
N ILE A 49 0.91 7.91 -7.08
CA ILE A 49 0.48 7.28 -8.33
C ILE A 49 0.32 5.77 -8.16
N LEU A 50 1.26 5.12 -7.46
CA LEU A 50 1.17 3.70 -7.19
C LEU A 50 0.02 3.39 -6.22
N ALA A 51 -0.22 4.24 -5.21
CA ALA A 51 -1.39 4.12 -4.34
C ALA A 51 -2.72 4.18 -5.12
N PHE A 52 -2.86 5.11 -6.08
CA PHE A 52 -4.04 5.17 -6.96
C PHE A 52 -4.21 3.91 -7.82
N LYS A 53 -3.12 3.36 -8.36
CA LYS A 53 -3.17 2.11 -9.13
C LYS A 53 -3.66 0.93 -8.29
N ILE A 54 -3.22 0.87 -7.03
CA ILE A 54 -3.60 -0.18 -6.08
C ILE A 54 -5.07 -0.04 -5.72
N ALA A 55 -5.51 1.16 -5.36
CA ALA A 55 -6.91 1.46 -5.07
C ALA A 55 -7.82 1.08 -6.24
N GLY A 56 -7.44 1.47 -7.46
CA GLY A 56 -8.16 1.12 -8.69
C GLY A 56 -8.18 -0.39 -8.98
N TYR A 57 -7.06 -1.09 -8.76
CA TYR A 57 -6.98 -2.54 -8.98
C TYR A 57 -7.90 -3.33 -8.03
N PHE A 58 -7.95 -2.94 -6.75
CA PHE A 58 -8.79 -3.60 -5.75
C PHE A 58 -10.21 -3.03 -5.66
N ASN A 59 -10.52 -1.99 -6.45
CA ASN A 59 -11.81 -1.28 -6.42
C ASN A 59 -12.18 -0.78 -5.02
N ILE A 60 -11.21 -0.16 -4.35
CA ILE A 60 -11.32 0.46 -3.02
C ILE A 60 -10.92 1.93 -3.11
N THR A 61 -11.17 2.72 -2.07
CA THR A 61 -10.72 4.12 -2.06
C THR A 61 -9.23 4.24 -1.75
N ILE A 62 -8.62 5.38 -2.08
CA ILE A 62 -7.19 5.59 -1.80
C ILE A 62 -6.92 5.69 -0.30
N GLU A 63 -7.89 6.16 0.49
CA GLU A 63 -7.84 6.26 1.95
C GLU A 63 -7.80 4.89 2.63
N GLU A 64 -8.36 3.85 1.98
CA GLU A 64 -8.24 2.46 2.46
C GLU A 64 -6.83 1.88 2.24
N VAL A 65 -6.07 2.46 1.30
CA VAL A 65 -4.70 2.07 0.96
C VAL A 65 -3.67 2.93 1.69
N PHE A 66 -4.00 4.19 1.95
CA PHE A 66 -3.10 5.20 2.46
C PHE A 66 -3.74 5.90 3.66
N ILE A 67 -3.37 5.44 4.86
CA ILE A 67 -3.91 5.99 6.09
C ILE A 67 -3.03 7.19 6.49
N TYR A 68 -3.67 8.34 6.54
CA TYR A 68 -3.11 9.52 7.17
C TYR A 68 -3.26 9.38 8.69
N GLU A 69 -2.16 9.16 9.38
CA GLU A 69 -2.09 9.33 10.84
C GLU A 69 -1.34 10.64 11.12
N GLU A 70 -2.02 11.60 11.73
CA GLU A 70 -1.32 12.69 12.41
C GLU A 70 -0.56 12.07 13.58
N GLU A 71 0.76 12.27 13.64
CA GLU A 71 1.49 12.03 14.88
C GLU A 71 0.93 12.99 15.93
N ASN A 72 0.03 12.48 16.78
CA ASN A 72 -0.27 13.12 18.05
C ASN A 72 1.03 13.05 18.84
N ASP A 73 1.72 14.19 18.94
CA ASP A 73 2.83 14.43 19.85
C ASP A 73 2.26 14.39 21.29
N ASP A 74 1.76 13.23 21.74
CA ASP A 74 1.40 12.97 23.12
C ASP A 74 2.70 12.83 23.92
N LYS A 75 3.39 13.97 24.07
CA LYS A 75 4.36 14.20 25.12
C LYS A 75 3.58 14.34 26.41
N ASN A 76 3.35 13.23 27.09
CA ASN A 76 3.08 13.24 28.53
C ASN A 76 4.29 12.69 29.28
#